data_AF-A0A8B6F4X8-F1
#
_entry.id   AF-A0A8B6F4X8-F1
#
_cell.length_a   1.000
_cell.length_b   1.000
_cell.length_c   1.000
_cell.angle_alpha   90.00
_cell.angle_beta   90.00
_cell.angle_gamma   90.00
#
_symmetry.space_group_name_H-M   'P 1'
#
loop_
_entity.id
_entity.type
_entity.pdbx_description
1 polymer ?
#
loop_
_entity_poly.entity_id
_entity_poly.type
_entity_poly.pdbx_seq_one_letter_code
_entity_poly.pdbx_strand_id
1 'polypeptide(L)'
;MGLKLLILCALVVLNQAAKLPKSQTATCARQCTESKKFGYETGKTYDYDYTSKVSTTIQGAFEDKAGIDMAAKVHIEVQSKCDIVLKVSDVVLTESDPKSPNTRRNADVTGEFKKSLEQNPLMFSFQDGRVDDLCPSNDEQTWALNIKRAIISAFQNSMDEFSQEQKIKEMDVTGSCDVNYSLASNGWYTMTIKKTKDTLGCVDRHGYKTAMQGTPYRVPSEIQSMPLVKSTHECQQGISKTGILQSSSCEEQHVLRPFSRESSGAVTETKQTLKYITESQSRSTKVSTEKRTTLAFEHAFDNTNSANAQKEVLNKLTEFCELSKDTVKVSTAKQFTELVRLMKTLDSDSMESVHKKVHSGKVCPKNTKVRKFFLDAIPMVGTKASLKMMTHLINTDEVTGAEADMWMTSLSFIQHPTKDMLLELKPLLTNTKNGQAMLAVSSLVYTYCKTSSCANDIDMVNLVASLEDKIGVGCYADKNNVNNIIRALRAFGNAGFSSSITMVNSCLTRKENPTEVRLAAAQAFRRMACDANRNELMTIYSNRDEDSEIRIAAYLGLMTCPSKSILNKSRPHWNQKK
;
A
#
# COMPACT_ATOMS: atom_id res chain seq x y z
N MET A 1 69.02 -50.71 32.28
CA MET A 1 68.33 -50.35 31.03
C MET A 1 67.30 -51.44 30.74
N GLY A 2 66.00 -51.29 30.91
CA GLY A 2 65.18 -50.08 31.08
C GLY A 2 63.82 -50.34 30.44
N LEU A 3 63.12 -51.38 30.92
CA LEU A 3 61.81 -51.82 30.48
C LEU A 3 60.74 -51.07 31.30
N LYS A 4 60.42 -49.84 30.91
CA LYS A 4 59.23 -49.08 31.37
C LYS A 4 58.80 -48.12 30.26
N LEU A 5 58.11 -48.64 29.25
CA LEU A 5 57.36 -47.80 28.30
C LEU A 5 56.26 -48.59 27.58
N LEU A 6 55.41 -49.27 28.35
CA LEU A 6 54.16 -49.88 27.88
C LEU A 6 53.23 -49.89 29.08
N ILE A 7 51.96 -49.52 28.89
CA ILE A 7 50.94 -49.22 29.91
C ILE A 7 50.88 -47.74 30.31
N LEU A 8 50.62 -46.86 29.33
CA LEU A 8 49.86 -45.61 29.55
C LEU A 8 49.24 -45.05 28.25
N CYS A 9 48.74 -45.94 27.38
CA CYS A 9 47.93 -45.57 26.19
C CYS A 9 46.64 -46.39 26.12
N ALA A 10 45.94 -46.55 27.26
CA ALA A 10 44.60 -47.10 27.29
C ALA A 10 43.75 -46.22 28.21
N LEU A 11 43.14 -45.16 27.65
CA LEU A 11 41.90 -44.48 28.06
C LEU A 11 41.80 -43.11 27.39
N VAL A 12 41.58 -43.08 26.08
CA VAL A 12 40.88 -41.97 25.40
C VAL A 12 39.94 -42.59 24.37
N VAL A 13 38.85 -43.17 24.85
CA VAL A 13 37.64 -43.39 24.05
C VAL A 13 36.58 -42.49 24.67
N LEU A 14 36.52 -41.25 24.17
CA LEU A 14 35.44 -40.31 24.49
C LEU A 14 34.86 -39.76 23.19
N ASN A 15 33.67 -40.26 22.88
CA ASN A 15 32.58 -39.56 22.20
C ASN A 15 32.92 -38.77 20.93
N GLN A 16 33.10 -39.49 19.82
CA GLN A 16 32.57 -38.99 18.55
C GLN A 16 31.15 -39.55 18.36
N ALA A 17 30.19 -38.95 19.08
CA ALA A 17 28.83 -38.96 18.60
C ALA A 17 28.83 -38.13 17.32
N ALA A 18 28.88 -38.81 16.17
CA ALA A 18 28.54 -38.20 14.91
C ALA A 18 27.17 -37.53 15.09
N LYS A 19 27.15 -36.20 15.12
CA LYS A 19 25.90 -35.45 15.03
C LYS A 19 25.33 -35.80 13.66
N LEU A 20 24.45 -36.80 13.63
CA LEU A 20 23.42 -36.91 12.61
C LEU A 20 22.86 -35.48 12.43
N PRO A 21 22.85 -34.92 11.22
CA PRO A 21 22.20 -33.64 11.01
C PRO A 21 20.76 -33.85 11.44
N LYS A 22 20.36 -33.25 12.57
CA LYS A 22 18.94 -33.09 12.89
C LYS A 22 18.40 -32.35 11.68
N SER A 23 17.59 -33.05 10.88
CA SER A 23 16.72 -32.44 9.88
C SER A 23 15.90 -31.40 10.64
N GLN A 24 16.37 -30.15 10.66
CA GLN A 24 15.57 -29.04 11.17
C GLN A 24 14.38 -28.95 10.23
N THR A 25 13.25 -29.48 10.67
CA THR A 25 11.96 -29.21 10.06
C THR A 25 11.81 -27.69 10.05
N ALA A 26 11.72 -27.10 8.86
CA ALA A 26 11.54 -25.67 8.72
C ALA A 26 10.25 -25.25 9.44
N THR A 27 10.32 -24.29 10.37
CA THR A 27 9.17 -23.83 11.16
C THR A 27 8.76 -22.43 10.74
N CYS A 28 7.46 -22.23 10.48
CA CYS A 28 6.91 -20.90 10.28
C CYS A 28 6.58 -20.25 11.62
N ALA A 29 6.08 -20.95 12.64
CA ALA A 29 5.77 -20.33 13.92
C ALA A 29 7.03 -19.78 14.63
N ARG A 30 6.98 -18.51 15.07
CA ARG A 30 8.04 -17.91 15.92
C ARG A 30 7.97 -18.41 17.36
N GLN A 31 6.76 -18.69 17.82
CA GLN A 31 6.45 -19.15 19.16
C GLN A 31 5.38 -20.24 19.03
N CYS A 32 5.41 -21.21 19.93
CA CYS A 32 4.41 -22.27 19.98
C CYS A 32 4.09 -22.56 21.44
N THR A 33 2.95 -22.05 21.89
CA THR A 33 2.40 -22.35 23.21
C THR A 33 1.55 -23.61 23.12
N GLU A 34 1.52 -24.41 24.18
CA GLU A 34 0.57 -25.51 24.23
C GLU A 34 -0.84 -24.93 24.37
N SER A 35 -1.70 -25.23 23.41
CA SER A 35 -3.14 -24.98 23.54
C SER A 35 -3.99 -26.20 23.22
N LYS A 36 -5.25 -26.13 23.68
CA LYS A 36 -6.23 -27.22 23.71
C LYS A 36 -7.56 -26.86 23.03
N LYS A 37 -7.77 -25.63 22.56
CA LYS A 37 -9.08 -25.19 22.03
C LYS A 37 -9.35 -25.75 20.63
N PHE A 38 -8.34 -25.80 19.76
CA PHE A 38 -8.43 -26.50 18.48
C PHE A 38 -7.79 -27.90 18.53
N GLY A 39 -8.49 -28.91 18.04
CA GLY A 39 -8.10 -30.33 18.13
C GLY A 39 -7.49 -30.92 16.87
N TYR A 40 -6.80 -30.10 16.06
CA TYR A 40 -6.13 -30.57 14.85
C TYR A 40 -4.93 -31.47 15.20
N GLU A 41 -4.90 -32.67 14.62
CA GLU A 41 -3.88 -33.68 14.91
C GLU A 41 -2.68 -33.62 13.96
N THR A 42 -1.47 -33.63 14.51
CA THR A 42 -0.23 -33.68 13.73
C THR A 42 -0.17 -34.92 12.84
N GLY A 43 0.20 -34.72 11.57
CA GLY A 43 0.26 -35.78 10.57
C GLY A 43 -1.07 -36.01 9.83
N LYS A 44 -2.15 -35.32 10.20
CA LYS A 44 -3.42 -35.36 9.46
C LYS A 44 -3.54 -34.19 8.48
N THR A 45 -4.32 -34.43 7.43
CA THR A 45 -4.85 -33.40 6.54
C THR A 45 -6.36 -33.35 6.65
N TYR A 46 -6.90 -32.14 6.79
CA TYR A 46 -8.33 -31.86 6.85
C TYR A 46 -8.76 -31.20 5.54
N ASP A 47 -9.69 -31.84 4.84
CA ASP A 47 -10.15 -31.42 3.51
C ASP A 47 -11.43 -30.61 3.59
N TYR A 48 -11.48 -29.53 2.84
CA TYR A 48 -12.58 -28.58 2.82
C TYR A 48 -13.03 -28.23 1.39
N ASP A 49 -14.33 -28.06 1.22
CA ASP A 49 -14.90 -27.38 0.06
C ASP A 49 -14.85 -25.88 0.29
N TYR A 50 -14.25 -25.16 -0.65
CA TYR A 50 -14.16 -23.71 -0.63
C TYR A 50 -14.98 -23.11 -1.77
N THR A 51 -15.80 -22.11 -1.45
CA THR A 51 -16.49 -21.28 -2.44
C THR A 51 -16.37 -19.80 -2.09
N SER A 52 -16.22 -18.96 -3.10
CA SER A 52 -16.29 -17.51 -2.98
C SER A 52 -17.13 -16.95 -4.11
N LYS A 53 -18.06 -16.06 -3.80
CA LYS A 53 -18.93 -15.39 -4.76
C LYS A 53 -18.82 -13.91 -4.53
N VAL A 54 -18.38 -13.17 -5.54
CA VAL A 54 -18.29 -11.71 -5.50
C VAL A 54 -19.24 -11.16 -6.53
N SER A 55 -19.97 -10.12 -6.17
CA SER A 55 -20.86 -9.49 -7.11
C SER A 55 -21.08 -8.02 -6.86
N THR A 56 -21.20 -7.26 -7.93
CA THR A 56 -21.36 -5.81 -7.91
C THR A 56 -22.61 -5.41 -8.67
N THR A 57 -23.42 -4.55 -8.05
CA THR A 57 -24.65 -3.99 -8.60
C THR A 57 -24.70 -2.48 -8.39
N ILE A 58 -25.47 -1.77 -9.22
CA ILE A 58 -25.77 -0.35 -9.01
C ILE A 58 -27.23 -0.25 -8.54
N GLN A 59 -27.42 -0.25 -7.23
CA GLN A 59 -28.75 -0.18 -6.64
C GLN A 59 -29.42 1.14 -7.02
N GLY A 60 -30.67 1.06 -7.49
CA GLY A 60 -31.50 2.20 -7.87
C GLY A 60 -31.40 2.65 -9.33
N ALA A 61 -30.46 2.12 -10.13
CA ALA A 61 -30.31 2.50 -11.54
C ALA A 61 -30.42 1.32 -12.52
N PHE A 62 -29.85 0.17 -12.19
CA PHE A 62 -29.84 -1.01 -13.07
C PHE A 62 -30.01 -2.29 -12.26
N GLU A 63 -30.73 -3.26 -12.81
CA GLU A 63 -30.87 -4.61 -12.22
C GLU A 63 -29.71 -5.55 -12.61
N ASP A 64 -28.88 -5.14 -13.58
CA ASP A 64 -27.74 -5.93 -14.02
C ASP A 64 -26.68 -6.11 -12.94
N LYS A 65 -26.16 -7.33 -12.86
CA LYS A 65 -25.20 -7.77 -11.85
C LYS A 65 -23.96 -8.35 -12.53
N ALA A 66 -22.80 -7.80 -12.23
CA ALA A 66 -21.53 -8.42 -12.58
C ALA A 66 -21.05 -9.26 -11.39
N GLY A 67 -20.51 -10.43 -11.65
CA GLY A 67 -20.03 -11.31 -10.58
C GLY A 67 -19.01 -12.33 -11.04
N ILE A 68 -18.17 -12.72 -10.09
CA ILE A 68 -17.09 -13.70 -10.23
C ILE A 68 -17.27 -14.72 -9.10
N ASP A 69 -17.28 -16.00 -9.45
CA ASP A 69 -17.41 -17.10 -8.50
C ASP A 69 -16.18 -18.01 -8.62
N MET A 70 -15.60 -18.39 -7.48
CA MET A 70 -14.49 -19.33 -7.37
C MET A 70 -14.91 -20.54 -6.54
N ALA A 71 -14.58 -21.73 -7.02
CA ALA A 71 -14.67 -22.98 -6.26
C ALA A 71 -13.30 -23.65 -6.21
N ALA A 72 -12.96 -24.27 -5.08
CA ALA A 72 -11.71 -25.00 -4.90
C ALA A 72 -11.83 -26.04 -3.79
N LYS A 73 -10.92 -27.00 -3.78
CA LYS A 73 -10.62 -27.86 -2.63
C LYS A 73 -9.48 -27.24 -1.82
N VAL A 74 -9.65 -27.21 -0.52
CA VAL A 74 -8.67 -26.67 0.43
C VAL A 74 -8.23 -27.78 1.36
N HIS A 75 -6.92 -27.99 1.44
CA HIS A 75 -6.30 -29.00 2.28
C HIS A 75 -5.50 -28.32 3.39
N ILE A 76 -5.84 -28.64 4.64
CA ILE A 76 -5.18 -28.12 5.84
C ILE A 76 -4.34 -29.25 6.44
N GLU A 77 -3.05 -29.26 6.15
CA GLU A 77 -2.09 -30.28 6.60
C GLU A 77 -1.37 -29.83 7.87
N VAL A 78 -1.51 -30.59 8.96
CA VAL A 78 -0.93 -30.24 10.27
C VAL A 78 0.46 -30.87 10.40
N GLN A 79 1.50 -30.06 10.33
CA GLN A 79 2.88 -30.54 10.38
C GLN A 79 3.46 -30.55 11.80
N SER A 80 3.09 -29.57 12.59
CA SER A 80 3.42 -29.47 14.01
C SER A 80 2.20 -28.92 14.78
N LYS A 81 2.33 -28.76 16.10
CA LYS A 81 1.27 -28.13 16.89
C LYS A 81 0.93 -26.69 16.45
N CYS A 82 1.90 -25.99 15.85
CA CYS A 82 1.76 -24.58 15.49
C CYS A 82 2.12 -24.28 14.03
N ASP A 83 2.47 -25.28 13.23
CA ASP A 83 2.78 -25.12 11.81
C ASP A 83 1.80 -25.95 10.98
N ILE A 84 1.05 -25.24 10.13
CA ILE A 84 0.06 -25.83 9.24
C ILE A 84 0.38 -25.42 7.81
N VAL A 85 0.17 -26.34 6.87
CA VAL A 85 0.33 -26.11 5.44
C VAL A 85 -1.03 -26.09 4.76
N LEU A 86 -1.31 -24.97 4.09
CA LEU A 86 -2.43 -24.81 3.17
C LEU A 86 -2.01 -25.29 1.77
N LYS A 87 -2.81 -26.18 1.19
CA LYS A 87 -2.81 -26.45 -0.26
C LYS A 87 -4.18 -26.16 -0.83
N VAL A 88 -4.20 -25.65 -2.06
CA VAL A 88 -5.43 -25.41 -2.82
C VAL A 88 -5.35 -26.29 -4.07
N SER A 89 -6.45 -26.94 -4.42
CA SER A 89 -6.56 -27.77 -5.63
C SER A 89 -7.96 -27.66 -6.24
N ASP A 90 -8.14 -28.23 -7.43
CA ASP A 90 -9.39 -28.21 -8.19
C ASP A 90 -10.02 -26.82 -8.32
N VAL A 91 -9.18 -25.81 -8.57
CA VAL A 91 -9.62 -24.43 -8.70
C VAL A 91 -10.41 -24.24 -10.00
N VAL A 92 -11.61 -23.67 -9.87
CA VAL A 92 -12.49 -23.29 -10.98
C VAL A 92 -12.92 -21.84 -10.79
N LEU A 93 -12.70 -21.01 -11.82
CA LEU A 93 -13.12 -19.62 -11.86
C LEU A 93 -14.21 -19.43 -12.90
N THR A 94 -15.34 -18.86 -12.48
CA THR A 94 -16.47 -18.54 -13.35
C THR A 94 -16.85 -17.07 -13.22
N GLU A 95 -17.40 -16.49 -14.28
CA GLU A 95 -17.83 -15.11 -14.33
C GLU A 95 -19.22 -15.00 -14.96
N SER A 96 -19.87 -13.85 -14.74
CA SER A 96 -21.18 -13.56 -15.33
C SER A 96 -21.05 -13.38 -16.84
N ASP A 97 -21.94 -14.01 -17.62
CA ASP A 97 -21.93 -13.86 -19.07
C ASP A 97 -22.38 -12.43 -19.46
N PRO A 98 -21.57 -11.65 -20.21
CA PRO A 98 -21.95 -10.30 -20.63
C PRO A 98 -23.24 -10.23 -21.46
N LYS A 99 -23.62 -11.33 -22.12
CA LYS A 99 -24.85 -11.43 -22.94
C LYS A 99 -26.06 -11.92 -22.14
N SER A 100 -25.83 -12.54 -21.00
CA SER A 100 -26.86 -13.09 -20.11
C SER A 100 -26.34 -13.06 -18.67
N PRO A 101 -26.50 -11.93 -17.95
CA PRO A 101 -25.89 -11.70 -16.63
C PRO A 101 -26.24 -12.75 -15.56
N ASN A 102 -27.34 -13.47 -15.74
CA ASN A 102 -27.81 -14.53 -14.84
C ASN A 102 -27.13 -15.88 -15.08
N THR A 103 -26.43 -16.06 -16.20
CA THR A 103 -25.64 -17.26 -16.49
C THR A 103 -24.19 -17.09 -16.09
N ARG A 104 -23.55 -18.20 -15.70
CA ARG A 104 -22.12 -18.27 -15.38
C ARG A 104 -21.39 -19.00 -16.49
N ARG A 105 -20.24 -18.48 -16.90
CA ARG A 105 -19.31 -19.12 -17.84
C ARG A 105 -17.95 -19.28 -17.18
N ASN A 106 -17.14 -20.23 -17.65
CA ASN A 106 -15.73 -20.29 -17.24
C ASN A 106 -15.02 -19.01 -17.68
N ALA A 107 -14.23 -18.44 -16.78
CA ALA A 107 -13.39 -17.29 -17.11
C ALA A 107 -12.27 -17.73 -18.08
N ASP A 108 -11.95 -16.89 -19.05
CA ASP A 108 -10.97 -17.23 -20.11
C ASP A 108 -9.56 -17.48 -19.52
N VAL A 109 -9.28 -16.90 -18.34
CA VAL A 109 -8.01 -17.02 -17.61
C VAL A 109 -7.97 -18.17 -16.58
N THR A 110 -9.03 -19.00 -16.49
CA THR A 110 -9.15 -20.00 -15.42
C THR A 110 -7.97 -20.98 -15.36
N GLY A 111 -7.34 -21.29 -16.50
CA GLY A 111 -6.19 -22.22 -16.55
C GLY A 111 -4.92 -21.64 -15.92
N GLU A 112 -4.57 -20.39 -16.26
CA GLU A 112 -3.44 -19.68 -15.64
C GLU A 112 -3.72 -19.42 -14.16
N PHE A 113 -4.94 -19.02 -13.84
CA PHE A 113 -5.39 -18.78 -12.47
C PHE A 113 -5.25 -20.03 -11.59
N LYS A 114 -5.74 -21.18 -12.09
CA LYS A 114 -5.58 -22.50 -11.45
C LYS A 114 -4.12 -22.81 -11.21
N LYS A 115 -3.30 -22.74 -12.27
CA LYS A 115 -1.87 -23.05 -12.19
C LYS A 115 -1.18 -22.23 -11.09
N SER A 116 -1.35 -20.92 -11.08
CA SER A 116 -0.69 -20.04 -10.11
C SER A 116 -1.17 -20.28 -8.66
N LEU A 117 -2.47 -20.52 -8.45
CA LEU A 117 -3.01 -20.71 -7.11
C LEU A 117 -2.62 -22.08 -6.51
N GLU A 118 -2.56 -23.12 -7.32
CA GLU A 118 -2.26 -24.50 -6.91
C GLU A 118 -0.76 -24.80 -6.82
N GLN A 119 0.10 -24.02 -7.50
CA GLN A 119 1.52 -24.33 -7.66
C GLN A 119 2.29 -24.43 -6.34
N ASN A 120 2.11 -23.48 -5.42
CA ASN A 120 2.92 -23.41 -4.20
C ASN A 120 2.07 -23.66 -2.94
N PRO A 121 2.39 -24.65 -2.09
CA PRO A 121 1.82 -24.76 -0.75
C PRO A 121 2.24 -23.56 0.11
N LEU A 122 1.38 -23.16 1.05
CA LEU A 122 1.64 -22.05 1.96
C LEU A 122 1.66 -22.55 3.40
N MET A 123 2.82 -22.45 4.06
CA MET A 123 2.90 -22.71 5.49
C MET A 123 2.51 -21.46 6.28
N PHE A 124 1.80 -21.65 7.38
CA PHE A 124 1.40 -20.58 8.29
C PHE A 124 1.47 -21.01 9.75
N SER A 125 1.70 -20.05 10.63
CA SER A 125 1.65 -20.28 12.06
C SER A 125 0.20 -20.39 12.54
N PHE A 126 -0.10 -21.34 13.41
CA PHE A 126 -1.44 -21.50 13.96
C PHE A 126 -1.34 -21.70 15.47
N GLN A 127 -1.40 -20.59 16.20
CA GLN A 127 -1.33 -20.58 17.66
C GLN A 127 -2.74 -20.45 18.18
N ASP A 128 -3.32 -21.60 18.47
CA ASP A 128 -4.66 -21.70 19.05
C ASP A 128 -5.71 -20.89 18.30
N GLY A 129 -5.77 -21.03 16.98
CA GLY A 129 -6.71 -20.27 16.17
C GLY A 129 -6.19 -18.93 15.64
N ARG A 130 -5.11 -18.38 16.20
CA ARG A 130 -4.46 -17.15 15.71
C ARG A 130 -3.39 -17.46 14.66
N VAL A 131 -3.32 -16.65 13.60
CA VAL A 131 -2.28 -16.74 12.57
C VAL A 131 -1.47 -15.45 12.51
N ASP A 132 -0.21 -15.54 12.94
CA ASP A 132 0.68 -14.38 13.02
C ASP A 132 1.61 -14.27 11.80
N ASP A 133 2.04 -15.43 11.28
CA ASP A 133 3.09 -15.55 10.29
C ASP A 133 2.66 -16.46 9.14
N LEU A 134 2.92 -15.99 7.92
CA LEU A 134 2.82 -16.75 6.67
C LEU A 134 4.22 -16.90 6.08
N CYS A 135 4.52 -18.08 5.56
CA CYS A 135 5.79 -18.42 4.93
C CYS A 135 5.58 -18.83 3.47
N PRO A 136 5.41 -17.86 2.54
CA PRO A 136 5.18 -18.14 1.13
C PRO A 136 6.47 -18.53 0.40
N SER A 137 6.33 -19.20 -0.75
CA SER A 137 7.42 -19.38 -1.71
C SER A 137 7.91 -18.03 -2.24
N ASN A 138 9.20 -17.94 -2.60
CA ASN A 138 9.77 -16.75 -3.25
C ASN A 138 9.11 -16.47 -4.61
N ASP A 139 8.64 -17.52 -5.29
CA ASP A 139 8.00 -17.45 -6.62
C ASP A 139 6.47 -17.23 -6.53
N GLU A 140 5.90 -17.11 -5.34
CA GLU A 140 4.46 -16.93 -5.16
C GLU A 140 4.03 -15.52 -5.62
N GLN A 141 3.07 -15.47 -6.56
CA GLN A 141 2.50 -14.21 -7.03
C GLN A 141 1.65 -13.56 -5.92
N THR A 142 1.80 -12.24 -5.72
CA THR A 142 1.13 -11.51 -4.64
C THR A 142 -0.40 -11.68 -4.63
N TRP A 143 -1.05 -11.69 -5.80
CA TRP A 143 -2.50 -11.88 -5.88
C TRP A 143 -2.93 -13.30 -5.46
N ALA A 144 -2.15 -14.33 -5.80
CA ALA A 144 -2.42 -15.71 -5.41
C ALA A 144 -2.25 -15.88 -3.89
N LEU A 145 -1.21 -15.26 -3.33
CA LEU A 145 -1.01 -15.19 -1.88
C LEU A 145 -2.18 -14.48 -1.17
N ASN A 146 -2.72 -13.39 -1.75
CA ASN A 146 -3.88 -12.69 -1.18
C ASN A 146 -5.14 -13.57 -1.15
N ILE A 147 -5.36 -14.43 -2.14
CA ILE A 147 -6.46 -15.40 -2.10
C ILE A 147 -6.23 -16.43 -0.99
N LYS A 148 -5.00 -16.94 -0.84
CA LYS A 148 -4.64 -17.84 0.26
C LYS A 148 -4.80 -17.16 1.62
N ARG A 149 -4.43 -15.89 1.77
CA ARG A 149 -4.70 -15.05 2.96
C ARG A 149 -6.19 -15.01 3.27
N ALA A 150 -7.06 -14.85 2.27
CA ALA A 150 -8.52 -14.85 2.47
C ALA A 150 -9.07 -16.21 2.93
N ILE A 151 -8.55 -17.32 2.38
CA ILE A 151 -8.92 -18.67 2.83
C ILE A 151 -8.53 -18.87 4.30
N ILE A 152 -7.30 -18.51 4.67
CA ILE A 152 -6.81 -18.60 6.06
C ILE A 152 -7.59 -17.66 6.99
N SER A 153 -7.97 -16.47 6.51
CA SER A 153 -8.79 -15.53 7.30
C SER A 153 -10.16 -16.10 7.68
N ALA A 154 -10.78 -16.91 6.81
CA ALA A 154 -12.03 -17.60 7.12
C ALA A 154 -11.84 -18.79 8.06
N PHE A 155 -10.64 -19.37 8.09
CA PHE A 155 -10.24 -20.44 9.01
C PHE A 155 -9.88 -19.92 10.42
N GLN A 156 -9.33 -18.70 10.50
CA GLN A 156 -8.88 -18.05 11.74
C GLN A 156 -10.01 -17.79 12.74
N ASN A 157 -9.76 -18.08 14.02
CA ASN A 157 -10.62 -17.73 15.14
C ASN A 157 -9.76 -17.47 16.39
N SER A 158 -9.65 -16.20 16.76
CA SER A 158 -8.71 -15.76 17.80
C SER A 158 -9.29 -15.71 19.22
N MET A 159 -10.50 -16.25 19.44
CA MET A 159 -11.11 -16.31 20.78
C MET A 159 -10.25 -17.13 21.74
N ASP A 160 -10.15 -16.77 23.02
CA ASP A 160 -9.46 -17.61 23.99
C ASP A 160 -10.35 -18.78 24.45
N GLU A 161 -11.66 -18.55 24.60
CA GLU A 161 -12.65 -19.57 24.95
C GLU A 161 -13.95 -19.38 24.17
N PHE A 162 -14.51 -20.46 23.60
CA PHE A 162 -15.73 -20.40 22.79
C PHE A 162 -17.03 -20.11 23.58
N SER A 163 -16.98 -20.16 24.90
CA SER A 163 -18.13 -19.96 25.79
C SER A 163 -18.40 -18.49 26.13
N GLN A 164 -17.43 -17.60 25.92
CA GLN A 164 -17.50 -16.20 26.34
C GLN A 164 -17.49 -15.26 25.13
N GLU A 165 -18.30 -14.20 25.20
CA GLU A 165 -18.17 -13.12 24.22
C GLU A 165 -16.85 -12.39 24.44
N GLN A 166 -16.16 -12.08 23.34
CA GLN A 166 -14.84 -11.45 23.41
C GLN A 166 -14.70 -10.38 22.34
N LYS A 167 -14.12 -9.24 22.74
CA LYS A 167 -13.66 -8.20 21.83
C LYS A 167 -12.16 -8.25 21.76
N ILE A 168 -11.62 -8.48 20.57
CA ILE A 168 -10.19 -8.66 20.37
C ILE A 168 -9.73 -7.92 19.12
N LYS A 169 -8.50 -7.42 19.16
CA LYS A 169 -7.84 -6.89 17.97
C LYS A 169 -7.23 -8.05 17.19
N GLU A 170 -7.63 -8.20 15.93
CA GLU A 170 -7.21 -9.29 15.07
C GLU A 170 -6.65 -8.75 13.75
N MET A 171 -5.59 -9.38 13.23
CA MET A 171 -5.08 -9.12 11.88
C MET A 171 -5.54 -10.23 10.95
N ASP A 172 -6.15 -9.84 9.82
CA ASP A 172 -6.47 -10.78 8.74
C ASP A 172 -6.34 -10.11 7.36
N VAL A 173 -6.89 -10.71 6.30
CA VAL A 173 -6.85 -10.13 4.93
C VAL A 173 -7.46 -8.72 4.86
N THR A 174 -8.31 -8.34 5.81
CA THR A 174 -8.91 -7.01 5.88
C THR A 174 -8.11 -5.99 6.70
N GLY A 175 -6.89 -6.33 7.12
CA GLY A 175 -6.03 -5.47 7.95
C GLY A 175 -6.14 -5.80 9.43
N SER A 176 -5.80 -4.84 10.30
CA SER A 176 -5.92 -4.98 11.76
C SER A 176 -7.19 -4.30 12.25
N CYS A 177 -8.15 -5.09 12.73
CA CYS A 177 -9.50 -4.65 13.07
C CYS A 177 -9.88 -5.04 14.50
N ASP A 178 -10.80 -4.29 15.11
CA ASP A 178 -11.50 -4.74 16.31
C ASP A 178 -12.62 -5.71 15.92
N VAL A 179 -12.57 -6.91 16.49
CA VAL A 179 -13.44 -8.04 16.17
C VAL A 179 -14.24 -8.43 17.39
N ASN A 180 -15.55 -8.58 17.22
CA ASN A 180 -16.44 -9.09 18.26
C ASN A 180 -16.82 -10.54 17.93
N TYR A 181 -16.54 -11.42 18.87
CA TYR A 181 -16.95 -12.81 18.84
C TYR A 181 -18.07 -13.07 19.83
N SER A 182 -19.08 -13.84 19.43
CA SER A 182 -20.14 -14.32 20.31
C SER A 182 -20.59 -15.73 19.96
N LEU A 183 -21.07 -16.46 20.97
CA LEU A 183 -21.65 -17.79 20.78
C LEU A 183 -23.10 -17.65 20.30
N ALA A 184 -23.35 -17.97 19.03
CA ALA A 184 -24.69 -17.90 18.44
C ALA A 184 -25.55 -19.11 18.80
N SER A 185 -24.96 -20.31 18.86
CA SER A 185 -25.67 -21.53 19.24
C SER A 185 -24.70 -22.60 19.75
N ASN A 186 -25.13 -23.38 20.74
CA ASN A 186 -24.37 -24.49 21.30
C ASN A 186 -25.09 -25.82 21.03
N GLY A 187 -24.98 -26.32 19.81
CA GLY A 187 -25.56 -27.61 19.43
C GLY A 187 -24.85 -28.80 20.08
N TRP A 188 -25.48 -29.98 20.00
CA TRP A 188 -24.92 -31.22 20.55
C TRP A 188 -23.58 -31.60 19.90
N TYR A 189 -23.47 -31.49 18.57
CA TYR A 189 -22.27 -31.87 17.82
C TYR A 189 -21.38 -30.68 17.44
N THR A 190 -21.97 -29.49 17.25
CA THR A 190 -21.28 -28.30 16.75
C THR A 190 -21.71 -27.03 17.48
N MET A 191 -20.74 -26.19 17.81
CA MET A 191 -20.93 -24.84 18.33
C MET A 191 -20.86 -23.85 17.18
N THR A 192 -21.79 -22.91 17.11
CA THR A 192 -21.81 -21.84 16.10
C THR A 192 -21.35 -20.54 16.73
N ILE A 193 -20.23 -20.02 16.25
CA ILE A 193 -19.63 -18.76 16.67
C ILE A 193 -19.92 -17.71 15.62
N LYS A 194 -20.40 -16.54 16.06
CA LYS A 194 -20.58 -15.35 15.22
C LYS A 194 -19.38 -14.43 15.42
N LYS A 195 -18.80 -13.97 14.31
CA LYS A 195 -17.67 -13.03 14.24
C LYS A 195 -18.12 -11.80 13.46
N THR A 196 -18.07 -10.62 14.07
CA THR A 196 -18.35 -9.35 13.39
C THR A 196 -17.15 -8.42 13.49
N LYS A 197 -16.92 -7.59 12.46
CA LYS A 197 -15.83 -6.62 12.44
C LYS A 197 -16.37 -5.20 12.36
N ASP A 198 -15.76 -4.29 13.12
CA ASP A 198 -15.90 -2.86 12.82
C ASP A 198 -14.95 -2.49 11.68
N THR A 199 -15.51 -2.31 10.49
CA THR A 199 -14.73 -2.03 9.28
C THR A 199 -14.20 -0.59 9.21
N LEU A 200 -14.77 0.34 9.99
CA LEU A 200 -14.34 1.75 10.01
C LEU A 200 -13.09 1.96 10.87
N GLY A 201 -12.92 1.12 11.90
CA GLY A 201 -11.76 1.12 12.79
C GLY A 201 -10.54 0.32 12.29
N CYS A 202 -10.68 -0.41 11.17
CA CYS A 202 -9.59 -1.23 10.62
C CYS A 202 -8.40 -0.37 10.12
N VAL A 203 -7.20 -0.73 10.54
CA VAL A 203 -5.94 -0.14 10.06
C VAL A 203 -5.33 -1.08 8.99
N ASP A 204 -4.58 -0.50 8.04
CA ASP A 204 -3.92 -1.21 6.93
C ASP A 204 -4.87 -2.02 6.01
N ARG A 205 -6.15 -1.66 5.99
CA ARG A 205 -7.19 -2.25 5.13
C ARG A 205 -7.19 -1.72 3.69
N HIS A 206 -6.83 -0.44 3.52
CA HIS A 206 -7.13 0.30 2.30
C HIS A 206 -5.88 0.65 1.49
N GLY A 207 -5.90 0.26 0.22
CA GLY A 207 -4.99 0.73 -0.81
C GLY A 207 -5.68 1.78 -1.68
N TYR A 208 -5.43 3.07 -1.46
CA TYR A 208 -6.07 4.12 -2.22
C TYR A 208 -5.36 4.36 -3.56
N LYS A 209 -6.04 4.11 -4.68
CA LYS A 209 -5.69 4.63 -6.02
C LYS A 209 -6.82 5.53 -6.52
N THR A 210 -6.99 6.68 -5.88
CA THR A 210 -8.01 7.69 -6.26
C THR A 210 -7.37 9.06 -6.43
N ALA A 211 -7.93 9.89 -7.31
CA ALA A 211 -7.58 11.31 -7.43
C ALA A 211 -8.02 12.12 -6.22
N MET A 212 -8.94 11.58 -5.40
CA MET A 212 -9.37 12.19 -4.15
C MET A 212 -8.35 11.88 -3.05
N GLN A 213 -7.47 12.83 -2.78
CA GLN A 213 -6.56 12.78 -1.64
C GLN A 213 -7.34 13.00 -0.34
N GLY A 214 -7.90 11.93 0.22
CA GLY A 214 -8.30 11.91 1.61
C GLY A 214 -7.05 11.82 2.49
N THR A 215 -6.95 12.65 3.52
CA THR A 215 -5.92 12.46 4.55
C THR A 215 -6.34 11.26 5.41
N PRO A 216 -5.67 10.08 5.35
CA PRO A 216 -5.93 9.02 6.32
C PRO A 216 -5.69 9.56 7.73
N TYR A 217 -6.71 9.51 8.57
CA TYR A 217 -6.65 9.95 9.96
C TYR A 217 -5.96 8.87 10.78
N ARG A 218 -4.62 8.88 10.83
CA ARG A 218 -3.83 8.06 11.77
C ARG A 218 -3.77 8.70 13.16
N VAL A 219 -4.93 9.10 13.67
CA VAL A 219 -5.11 9.48 15.07
C VAL A 219 -5.91 8.37 15.76
N PRO A 220 -5.76 8.15 17.08
CA PRO A 220 -6.64 7.25 17.83
C PRO A 220 -8.08 7.79 17.73
N SER A 221 -8.84 7.30 16.76
CA SER A 221 -10.20 7.72 16.43
C SER A 221 -10.95 6.51 15.92
N GLU A 222 -12.24 6.46 16.20
CA GLU A 222 -13.17 5.44 15.71
C GLU A 222 -13.33 5.46 14.18
N ILE A 223 -12.81 6.49 13.50
CA ILE A 223 -12.89 6.65 12.04
C ILE A 223 -11.47 6.79 11.47
N GLN A 224 -11.03 5.78 10.73
CA GLN A 224 -9.70 5.76 10.11
C GLN A 224 -9.70 6.15 8.60
N SER A 225 -10.88 6.31 7.99
CA SER A 225 -11.02 6.62 6.55
C SER A 225 -12.20 7.57 6.23
N MET A 226 -12.17 8.24 5.06
CA MET A 226 -13.34 8.99 4.57
C MET A 226 -14.51 8.03 4.35
N PRO A 227 -15.70 8.28 4.91
CA PRO A 227 -16.84 7.35 4.86
C PRO A 227 -17.56 7.37 3.51
N LEU A 228 -16.82 7.36 2.39
CA LEU A 228 -17.37 7.21 1.04
C LEU A 228 -17.88 5.78 0.79
N VAL A 229 -17.25 4.80 1.46
CA VAL A 229 -17.60 3.39 1.40
C VAL A 229 -17.98 2.91 2.80
N LYS A 230 -19.22 2.51 3.00
CA LYS A 230 -19.65 1.79 4.20
C LYS A 230 -19.45 0.30 3.96
N SER A 231 -18.76 -0.40 4.87
CA SER A 231 -18.58 -1.84 4.77
C SER A 231 -19.18 -2.57 5.97
N THR A 232 -19.73 -3.76 5.77
CA THR A 232 -20.14 -4.67 6.84
C THR A 232 -19.48 -6.02 6.60
N HIS A 233 -19.09 -6.71 7.67
CA HIS A 233 -18.46 -8.02 7.57
C HIS A 233 -18.89 -8.89 8.76
N GLU A 234 -19.57 -9.99 8.45
CA GLU A 234 -20.06 -10.97 9.42
C GLU A 234 -19.67 -12.38 8.98
N CYS A 235 -19.16 -13.19 9.90
CA CYS A 235 -18.95 -14.61 9.67
C CYS A 235 -19.66 -15.46 10.71
N GLN A 236 -20.05 -16.66 10.30
CA GLN A 236 -20.53 -17.72 11.16
C GLN A 236 -19.62 -18.94 11.01
N GLN A 237 -19.02 -19.38 12.12
CA GLN A 237 -18.12 -20.53 12.18
C GLN A 237 -18.77 -21.65 12.98
N GLY A 238 -18.96 -22.82 12.37
CA GLY A 238 -19.35 -24.05 13.04
C GLY A 238 -18.11 -24.83 13.47
N ILE A 239 -17.94 -25.06 14.77
CA ILE A 239 -16.78 -25.78 15.35
C ILE A 239 -17.30 -27.03 16.06
N SER A 240 -16.74 -28.20 15.77
CA SER A 240 -17.11 -29.45 16.45
C SER A 240 -16.73 -29.42 17.94
N LYS A 241 -17.30 -30.32 18.74
CA LYS A 241 -16.88 -30.52 20.14
C LYS A 241 -15.42 -30.95 20.30
N THR A 242 -14.83 -31.53 19.26
CA THR A 242 -13.41 -31.87 19.19
C THR A 242 -12.53 -30.70 18.75
N GLY A 243 -13.09 -29.51 18.54
CA GLY A 243 -12.32 -28.33 18.16
C GLY A 243 -11.85 -28.35 16.70
N ILE A 244 -12.62 -28.95 15.79
CA ILE A 244 -12.36 -28.91 14.34
C ILE A 244 -13.37 -27.97 13.69
N LEU A 245 -12.90 -27.05 12.84
CA LEU A 245 -13.78 -26.19 12.07
C LEU A 245 -14.57 -27.05 11.07
N GLN A 246 -15.90 -27.09 11.21
CA GLN A 246 -16.83 -27.80 10.34
C GLN A 246 -17.34 -26.90 9.21
N SER A 247 -17.56 -25.63 9.50
CA SER A 247 -17.95 -24.64 8.50
C SER A 247 -17.50 -23.24 8.88
N SER A 248 -17.25 -22.40 7.87
CA SER A 248 -17.09 -20.97 8.02
C SER A 248 -17.80 -20.28 6.86
N SER A 249 -18.79 -19.45 7.14
CA SER A 249 -19.54 -18.68 6.14
C SER A 249 -19.43 -17.20 6.47
N CYS A 250 -18.76 -16.45 5.60
CA CYS A 250 -18.56 -15.01 5.74
C CYS A 250 -19.33 -14.25 4.67
N GLU A 251 -20.01 -13.18 5.06
CA GLU A 251 -20.70 -12.25 4.19
C GLU A 251 -20.12 -10.84 4.43
N GLU A 252 -19.62 -10.23 3.36
CA GLU A 252 -19.11 -8.86 3.34
C GLU A 252 -19.86 -8.03 2.32
N GLN A 253 -20.26 -6.82 2.69
CA GLN A 253 -20.94 -5.88 1.80
C GLN A 253 -20.21 -4.54 1.84
N HIS A 254 -19.92 -3.98 0.67
CA HIS A 254 -19.37 -2.65 0.49
C HIS A 254 -20.34 -1.77 -0.27
N VAL A 255 -20.65 -0.60 0.28
CA VAL A 255 -21.63 0.33 -0.28
C VAL A 255 -20.94 1.68 -0.52
N LEU A 256 -20.70 2.01 -1.79
CA LEU A 256 -20.10 3.26 -2.24
C LEU A 256 -21.21 4.28 -2.58
N ARG A 257 -21.24 5.41 -1.85
CA ARG A 257 -22.25 6.48 -2.01
C ARG A 257 -21.62 7.88 -2.01
N PRO A 258 -20.98 8.29 -3.13
CA PRO A 258 -20.30 9.59 -3.20
C PRO A 258 -21.25 10.78 -3.38
N PHE A 259 -22.40 10.61 -4.05
CA PHE A 259 -23.28 11.73 -4.47
C PHE A 259 -24.79 11.49 -4.30
N SER A 260 -25.20 10.38 -3.70
CA SER A 260 -26.62 9.96 -3.58
C SER A 260 -27.14 10.02 -2.14
N ARG A 261 -28.45 10.23 -1.99
CA ARG A 261 -29.19 10.03 -0.73
C ARG A 261 -29.84 8.63 -0.76
N GLU A 262 -30.09 8.06 0.42
CA GLU A 262 -30.81 6.77 0.60
C GLU A 262 -30.07 5.53 0.06
N SER A 263 -30.77 4.55 -0.53
CA SER A 263 -30.23 3.23 -0.92
C SER A 263 -29.43 3.22 -2.23
N SER A 264 -29.50 4.30 -3.03
CA SER A 264 -28.86 4.36 -4.34
C SER A 264 -27.33 4.41 -4.20
N GLY A 265 -26.62 3.49 -4.85
CA GLY A 265 -25.16 3.40 -4.77
C GLY A 265 -24.61 2.14 -5.42
N ALA A 266 -23.29 2.10 -5.61
CA ALA A 266 -22.63 0.88 -6.04
C ALA A 266 -22.44 -0.05 -4.83
N VAL A 267 -22.99 -1.26 -4.91
CA VAL A 267 -22.92 -2.25 -3.85
C VAL A 267 -22.12 -3.45 -4.34
N THR A 268 -21.11 -3.86 -3.58
CA THR A 268 -20.38 -5.11 -3.81
C THR A 268 -20.61 -6.05 -2.64
N GLU A 269 -21.06 -7.26 -2.94
CA GLU A 269 -21.32 -8.32 -1.97
C GLU A 269 -20.38 -9.49 -2.23
N THR A 270 -19.72 -9.93 -1.17
CA THR A 270 -18.84 -11.09 -1.17
C THR A 270 -19.38 -12.11 -0.19
N LYS A 271 -19.55 -13.35 -0.65
CA LYS A 271 -19.90 -14.50 0.19
C LYS A 271 -18.83 -15.57 0.05
N GLN A 272 -18.20 -15.92 1.16
CA GLN A 272 -17.17 -16.95 1.23
C GLN A 272 -17.65 -18.09 2.12
N THR A 273 -17.42 -19.33 1.71
CA THR A 273 -17.76 -20.52 2.49
C THR A 273 -16.65 -21.55 2.46
N LEU A 274 -16.28 -22.06 3.63
CA LEU A 274 -15.38 -23.20 3.83
C LEU A 274 -16.18 -24.29 4.54
N LYS A 275 -16.24 -25.51 4.02
CA LYS A 275 -17.03 -26.62 4.58
C LYS A 275 -16.19 -27.89 4.68
N TYR A 276 -16.11 -28.46 5.88
CA TYR A 276 -15.36 -29.68 6.14
C TYR A 276 -15.94 -30.88 5.37
N ILE A 277 -15.06 -31.72 4.85
CA ILE A 277 -15.40 -32.92 4.09
C ILE A 277 -14.93 -34.16 4.85
N THR A 278 -13.62 -34.27 5.07
CA THR A 278 -12.99 -35.48 5.62
C THR A 278 -11.60 -35.17 6.18
N GLU A 279 -11.03 -36.15 6.89
CA GLU A 279 -9.65 -36.13 7.36
C GLU A 279 -8.92 -37.38 6.88
N SER A 280 -7.62 -37.23 6.58
CA SER A 280 -6.78 -38.32 6.12
C SER A 280 -5.38 -38.24 6.71
N GLN A 281 -4.66 -39.37 6.71
CA GLN A 281 -3.24 -39.39 7.08
C GLN A 281 -2.42 -38.75 5.96
N SER A 282 -1.48 -37.88 6.34
CA SER A 282 -0.74 -37.05 5.40
C SER A 282 0.76 -37.30 5.48
N ARG A 283 1.42 -37.16 4.33
CA ARG A 283 2.87 -37.13 4.24
C ARG A 283 3.31 -35.68 4.35
N SER A 284 4.28 -35.42 5.23
CA SER A 284 4.83 -34.08 5.44
C SER A 284 5.30 -33.45 4.13
N THR A 285 4.71 -32.30 3.81
CA THR A 285 5.05 -31.47 2.65
C THR A 285 6.24 -30.59 2.97
N LYS A 286 7.26 -30.60 2.10
CA LYS A 286 8.38 -29.68 2.25
C LYS A 286 7.97 -28.28 1.75
N VAL A 287 8.10 -27.28 2.62
CA VAL A 287 7.81 -25.87 2.32
C VAL A 287 9.00 -25.01 2.76
N SER A 288 9.29 -23.94 2.01
CA SER A 288 10.33 -22.96 2.37
C SER A 288 9.83 -22.02 3.48
N THR A 289 10.73 -21.61 4.36
CA THR A 289 10.48 -20.60 5.42
C THR A 289 11.38 -19.37 5.28
N GLU A 290 11.99 -19.18 4.11
CA GLU A 290 12.92 -18.07 3.86
C GLU A 290 12.21 -16.71 3.89
N LYS A 291 11.04 -16.64 3.23
CA LYS A 291 10.20 -15.44 3.21
C LYS A 291 9.13 -15.54 4.28
N ARG A 292 8.84 -14.41 4.92
CA ARG A 292 7.87 -14.31 6.01
C ARG A 292 7.05 -13.03 5.88
N THR A 293 5.75 -13.15 6.04
CA THR A 293 4.77 -12.05 5.95
C THR A 293 3.62 -12.32 6.91
N THR A 294 2.66 -11.38 7.02
CA THR A 294 1.43 -11.56 7.81
C THR A 294 0.22 -11.87 6.91
N LEU A 295 -0.95 -12.04 7.53
CA LEU A 295 -2.23 -12.19 6.84
C LEU A 295 -2.72 -10.92 6.13
N ALA A 296 -2.15 -9.75 6.41
CA ALA A 296 -2.61 -8.49 5.84
C ALA A 296 -2.53 -8.53 4.30
N PHE A 297 -3.56 -7.99 3.64
CA PHE A 297 -3.59 -7.91 2.18
C PHE A 297 -2.43 -7.05 1.68
N GLU A 298 -1.71 -7.57 0.70
CA GLU A 298 -0.59 -6.87 0.09
C GLU A 298 -1.05 -6.23 -1.22
N HIS A 299 -1.09 -4.90 -1.23
CA HIS A 299 -1.47 -4.16 -2.42
C HIS A 299 -0.35 -4.16 -3.46
N ALA A 300 -0.52 -4.95 -4.52
CA ALA A 300 0.33 -4.87 -5.70
C ALA A 300 -0.07 -3.63 -6.52
N PHE A 301 0.64 -2.52 -6.34
CA PHE A 301 0.44 -1.31 -7.15
C PHE A 301 1.32 -1.25 -8.38
N ASP A 302 2.37 -2.07 -8.42
CA ASP A 302 3.29 -2.19 -9.53
C ASP A 302 2.63 -2.90 -10.71
N ASN A 303 2.70 -2.26 -11.87
CA ASN A 303 2.25 -2.88 -13.10
C ASN A 303 3.35 -3.86 -13.52
N THR A 304 2.99 -5.13 -13.68
CA THR A 304 3.88 -6.10 -14.31
C THR A 304 4.26 -5.57 -15.69
N ASN A 305 5.55 -5.40 -15.94
CA ASN A 305 6.04 -5.07 -17.28
C ASN A 305 5.56 -6.18 -18.21
N SER A 306 4.72 -5.83 -19.20
CA SER A 306 4.30 -6.79 -20.21
C SER A 306 5.39 -6.86 -21.26
N ALA A 307 5.86 -8.08 -21.58
CA ALA A 307 6.82 -8.30 -22.66
C ALA A 307 6.32 -7.76 -24.02
N ASN A 308 4.99 -7.57 -24.16
CA ASN A 308 4.35 -7.02 -25.35
C ASN A 308 3.87 -5.57 -25.19
N ALA A 309 4.12 -4.91 -24.05
CA ALA A 309 3.62 -3.58 -23.72
C ALA A 309 3.90 -2.56 -24.85
N GLN A 310 5.14 -2.55 -25.37
CA GLN A 310 5.52 -1.64 -26.43
C GLN A 310 4.65 -1.82 -27.70
N LYS A 311 4.40 -3.08 -28.09
CA LYS A 311 3.60 -3.40 -29.28
C LYS A 311 2.15 -2.99 -29.08
N GLU A 312 1.58 -3.27 -27.92
CA GLU A 312 0.21 -2.90 -27.57
C GLU A 312 0.01 -1.37 -27.60
N VAL A 313 0.94 -0.61 -27.02
CA VAL A 313 0.89 0.86 -27.06
C VAL A 313 1.01 1.39 -28.48
N LEU A 314 1.92 0.85 -29.30
CA LEU A 314 2.07 1.27 -30.70
C LEU A 314 0.83 0.96 -31.55
N ASN A 315 0.25 -0.23 -31.37
CA ASN A 315 -1.01 -0.59 -32.02
C ASN A 315 -2.11 0.39 -31.60
N LYS A 316 -2.19 0.70 -30.31
CA LYS A 316 -3.20 1.63 -29.79
C LYS A 316 -3.06 3.03 -30.37
N LEU A 317 -1.83 3.55 -30.43
CA LEU A 317 -1.52 4.84 -31.07
C LEU A 317 -1.84 4.84 -32.57
N THR A 318 -1.69 3.71 -33.24
CA THR A 318 -2.07 3.55 -34.65
C THR A 318 -3.59 3.61 -34.83
N GLU A 319 -4.39 3.05 -33.92
CA GLU A 319 -5.85 3.20 -33.95
C GLU A 319 -6.28 4.68 -33.85
N PHE A 320 -5.55 5.50 -33.08
CA PHE A 320 -5.81 6.94 -32.99
C PHE A 320 -5.57 7.69 -34.31
N CYS A 321 -4.77 7.16 -35.23
CA CYS A 321 -4.57 7.76 -36.56
C CYS A 321 -5.89 7.99 -37.28
N GLU A 322 -6.74 6.96 -37.30
CA GLU A 322 -8.04 6.99 -37.98
C GLU A 322 -9.10 7.61 -37.08
N LEU A 323 -9.13 7.27 -35.79
CA LEU A 323 -10.16 7.76 -34.86
C LEU A 323 -10.16 9.27 -34.62
N SER A 324 -9.03 9.94 -34.87
CA SER A 324 -8.87 11.38 -34.61
C SER A 324 -8.65 12.23 -35.88
N LYS A 325 -8.81 11.62 -37.06
CA LYS A 325 -8.58 12.27 -38.36
C LYS A 325 -9.41 13.55 -38.50
N ASP A 326 -10.73 13.44 -38.30
CA ASP A 326 -11.66 14.55 -38.45
C ASP A 326 -11.97 15.21 -37.10
N THR A 327 -12.81 14.56 -36.28
CA THR A 327 -13.31 15.09 -35.00
C THR A 327 -13.09 14.11 -33.86
N VAL A 328 -12.67 14.62 -32.70
CA VAL A 328 -12.53 13.84 -31.46
C VAL A 328 -13.93 13.51 -30.93
N LYS A 329 -14.27 12.21 -30.85
CA LYS A 329 -15.58 11.73 -30.39
C LYS A 329 -15.53 11.41 -28.89
N VAL A 330 -16.70 11.30 -28.25
CA VAL A 330 -16.81 10.83 -26.85
C VAL A 330 -16.17 9.46 -26.67
N SER A 331 -16.28 8.57 -27.68
CA SER A 331 -15.62 7.27 -27.66
C SER A 331 -14.09 7.37 -27.61
N THR A 332 -13.49 8.46 -28.11
CA THR A 332 -12.04 8.72 -28.05
C THR A 332 -11.54 8.85 -26.61
N ALA A 333 -12.35 9.39 -25.69
CA ALA A 333 -11.99 9.49 -24.28
C ALA A 333 -11.81 8.09 -23.63
N LYS A 334 -12.71 7.13 -23.96
CA LYS A 334 -12.56 5.73 -23.51
C LYS A 334 -11.28 5.10 -24.05
N GLN A 335 -10.97 5.34 -25.32
CA GLN A 335 -9.73 4.82 -25.94
C GLN A 335 -8.48 5.46 -25.33
N PHE A 336 -8.56 6.72 -24.92
CA PHE A 336 -7.44 7.43 -24.29
C PHE A 336 -7.15 6.89 -22.88
N THR A 337 -8.19 6.61 -22.09
CA THR A 337 -8.01 5.91 -20.80
C THR A 337 -7.32 4.56 -20.98
N GLU A 338 -7.66 3.83 -22.04
CA GLU A 338 -7.00 2.56 -22.36
C GLU A 338 -5.53 2.74 -22.79
N LEU A 339 -5.22 3.80 -23.56
CA LEU A 339 -3.84 4.15 -23.88
C LEU A 339 -3.02 4.42 -22.61
N VAL A 340 -3.55 5.20 -21.66
CA VAL A 340 -2.89 5.46 -20.36
C VAL A 340 -2.68 4.15 -19.59
N ARG A 341 -3.65 3.23 -19.61
CA ARG A 341 -3.56 1.90 -18.97
C ARG A 341 -2.46 1.04 -19.60
N LEU A 342 -2.32 1.05 -20.92
CA LEU A 342 -1.24 0.33 -21.61
C LEU A 342 0.12 0.97 -21.37
N MET A 343 0.21 2.30 -21.40
CA MET A 343 1.48 3.01 -21.14
C MET A 343 2.01 2.80 -19.72
N LYS A 344 1.13 2.47 -18.77
CA LYS A 344 1.48 2.10 -17.38
C LYS A 344 2.32 0.81 -17.26
N THR A 345 2.34 -0.05 -18.28
CA THR A 345 3.12 -1.31 -18.29
C THR A 345 4.46 -1.19 -19.03
N LEU A 346 4.80 0.01 -19.53
CA LEU A 346 6.07 0.27 -20.19
C LEU A 346 7.18 0.49 -19.18
N ASP A 347 8.32 -0.14 -19.43
CA ASP A 347 9.59 0.27 -18.83
C ASP A 347 10.17 1.53 -19.52
N SER A 348 11.26 2.05 -18.97
CA SER A 348 11.90 3.28 -19.45
C SER A 348 12.37 3.17 -20.90
N ASP A 349 12.96 2.04 -21.29
CA ASP A 349 13.54 1.85 -22.62
C ASP A 349 12.44 1.71 -23.69
N SER A 350 11.38 0.97 -23.35
CA SER A 350 10.19 0.84 -24.19
C SER A 350 9.49 2.18 -24.37
N MET A 351 9.35 2.97 -23.31
CA MET A 351 8.75 4.31 -23.38
C MET A 351 9.57 5.26 -24.27
N GLU A 352 10.89 5.22 -24.17
CA GLU A 352 11.78 5.97 -25.05
C GLU A 352 11.68 5.51 -26.50
N SER A 353 11.60 4.20 -26.73
CA SER A 353 11.41 3.62 -28.06
C SER A 353 10.09 4.05 -28.71
N VAL A 354 8.99 4.05 -27.94
CA VAL A 354 7.69 4.57 -28.40
C VAL A 354 7.80 6.07 -28.71
N HIS A 355 8.40 6.87 -27.81
CA HIS A 355 8.60 8.30 -28.02
C HIS A 355 9.33 8.57 -29.34
N LYS A 356 10.47 7.91 -29.61
CA LYS A 356 11.24 8.07 -30.86
C LYS A 356 10.40 7.74 -32.10
N LYS A 357 9.58 6.68 -32.06
CA LYS A 357 8.71 6.28 -33.19
C LYS A 357 7.58 7.30 -33.42
N VAL A 358 6.98 7.83 -32.36
CA VAL A 358 5.93 8.84 -32.43
C VAL A 358 6.49 10.18 -32.90
N HIS A 359 7.61 10.62 -32.32
CA HIS A 359 8.28 11.88 -32.65
C HIS A 359 8.75 11.91 -34.10
N SER A 360 9.31 10.81 -34.62
CA SER A 360 9.72 10.70 -36.03
C SER A 360 8.56 10.60 -37.03
N GLY A 361 7.30 10.62 -36.56
CA GLY A 361 6.13 10.48 -37.41
C GLY A 361 5.92 9.07 -38.00
N LYS A 362 6.75 8.08 -37.63
CA LYS A 362 6.68 6.71 -38.17
C LYS A 362 5.38 5.99 -37.80
N VAL A 363 4.77 6.32 -36.68
CA VAL A 363 3.49 5.73 -36.24
C VAL A 363 2.33 6.29 -37.06
N CYS A 364 2.35 7.59 -37.35
CA CYS A 364 1.24 8.26 -38.01
C CYS A 364 1.68 9.45 -38.88
N PRO A 365 2.14 9.22 -40.12
CA PRO A 365 2.70 10.29 -40.94
C PRO A 365 1.69 11.39 -41.31
N LYS A 366 0.40 11.03 -41.39
CA LYS A 366 -0.67 11.92 -41.89
C LYS A 366 -1.45 12.64 -40.79
N ASN A 367 -1.26 12.28 -39.51
CA ASN A 367 -2.04 12.84 -38.41
C ASN A 367 -1.14 13.18 -37.22
N THR A 368 -0.82 14.47 -37.10
CA THR A 368 0.05 15.03 -36.04
C THR A 368 -0.60 14.99 -34.66
N LYS A 369 -1.93 14.80 -34.55
CA LYS A 369 -2.65 14.70 -33.27
C LYS A 369 -2.24 13.48 -32.46
N VAL A 370 -1.75 12.41 -33.10
CA VAL A 370 -1.27 11.20 -32.40
C VAL A 370 -0.09 11.50 -31.48
N ARG A 371 0.82 12.39 -31.89
CA ARG A 371 1.90 12.87 -31.01
C ARG A 371 1.33 13.55 -29.78
N LYS A 372 0.30 14.37 -29.94
CA LYS A 372 -0.35 15.07 -28.83
C LYS A 372 -1.03 14.10 -27.86
N PHE A 373 -1.76 13.09 -28.34
CA PHE A 373 -2.32 12.04 -27.46
C PHE A 373 -1.25 11.29 -26.67
N PHE A 374 -0.12 10.94 -27.30
CA PHE A 374 0.99 10.31 -26.60
C PHE A 374 1.56 11.22 -25.50
N LEU A 375 1.81 12.49 -25.81
CA LEU A 375 2.32 13.45 -24.84
C LEU A 375 1.35 13.73 -23.70
N ASP A 376 0.05 13.90 -24.00
CA ASP A 376 -0.98 14.15 -22.98
C ASP A 376 -1.19 12.95 -22.05
N ALA A 377 -0.89 11.73 -22.52
CA ALA A 377 -0.99 10.53 -21.70
C ALA A 377 0.14 10.43 -20.67
N ILE A 378 1.37 10.86 -21.00
CA ILE A 378 2.57 10.75 -20.14
C ILE A 378 2.33 11.23 -18.69
N PRO A 379 1.84 12.46 -18.42
CA PRO A 379 1.64 12.94 -17.04
C PRO A 379 0.54 12.20 -16.27
N MET A 380 -0.30 11.41 -16.94
CA MET A 380 -1.37 10.60 -16.33
C MET A 380 -0.93 9.16 -16.03
N VAL A 381 0.20 8.71 -16.58
CA VAL A 381 0.71 7.35 -16.38
C VAL A 381 1.16 7.14 -14.94
N GLY A 382 1.96 8.08 -14.40
CA GLY A 382 2.43 8.03 -13.01
C GLY A 382 3.30 6.81 -12.70
N THR A 383 4.23 6.44 -13.59
CA THR A 383 5.24 5.37 -13.40
C THR A 383 6.66 5.96 -13.41
N LYS A 384 7.67 5.21 -12.95
CA LYS A 384 9.09 5.60 -13.08
C LYS A 384 9.45 5.98 -14.53
N ALA A 385 9.03 5.14 -15.48
CA ALA A 385 9.25 5.38 -16.91
C ALA A 385 8.64 6.71 -17.39
N SER A 386 7.39 7.00 -17.00
CA SER A 386 6.75 8.26 -17.38
C SER A 386 7.43 9.46 -16.76
N LEU A 387 7.84 9.40 -15.50
CA LEU A 387 8.55 10.50 -14.85
C LEU A 387 9.92 10.76 -15.48
N LYS A 388 10.67 9.71 -15.81
CA LYS A 388 11.93 9.84 -16.57
C LYS A 388 11.70 10.55 -17.91
N MET A 389 10.63 10.16 -18.63
CA MET A 389 10.26 10.81 -19.89
C MET A 389 9.83 12.28 -19.68
N MET A 390 9.06 12.57 -18.63
CA MET A 390 8.70 13.94 -18.27
C MET A 390 9.93 14.80 -18.02
N THR A 391 10.86 14.31 -17.20
CA THR A 391 12.13 14.98 -16.92
C THR A 391 12.94 15.22 -18.19
N HIS A 392 13.02 14.22 -19.08
CA HIS A 392 13.71 14.36 -20.35
C HIS A 392 13.11 15.46 -21.22
N LEU A 393 11.81 15.39 -21.50
CA LEU A 393 11.11 16.31 -22.41
C LEU A 393 11.07 17.76 -21.90
N ILE A 394 11.00 17.96 -20.58
CA ILE A 394 11.08 19.30 -20.00
C ILE A 394 12.50 19.85 -20.07
N ASN A 395 13.52 19.03 -19.83
CA ASN A 395 14.92 19.50 -19.88
C ASN A 395 15.45 19.72 -21.30
N THR A 396 14.89 19.02 -22.30
CA THR A 396 15.22 19.25 -23.72
C THR A 396 14.39 20.36 -24.35
N ASP A 397 13.59 21.10 -23.56
CA ASP A 397 12.68 22.15 -24.02
C ASP A 397 11.65 21.67 -25.09
N GLU A 398 11.38 20.35 -25.18
CA GLU A 398 10.29 19.79 -26.01
C GLU A 398 8.91 20.06 -25.40
N VAL A 399 8.84 20.21 -24.07
CA VAL A 399 7.64 20.59 -23.31
C VAL A 399 8.00 21.77 -22.43
N THR A 400 7.36 22.93 -22.66
CA THR A 400 7.70 24.20 -21.99
C THR A 400 6.44 24.98 -21.59
N GLY A 401 6.61 26.07 -20.84
CA GLY A 401 5.54 26.98 -20.44
C GLY A 401 4.41 26.30 -19.67
N ALA A 402 3.15 26.65 -20.00
CA ALA A 402 1.98 26.16 -19.29
C ALA A 402 1.80 24.63 -19.35
N GLU A 403 2.27 23.98 -20.41
CA GLU A 403 2.20 22.51 -20.54
C GLU A 403 3.15 21.83 -19.53
N ALA A 404 4.37 22.35 -19.39
CA ALA A 404 5.32 21.87 -18.39
C ALA A 404 4.80 22.10 -16.96
N ASP A 405 4.17 23.24 -16.69
CA ASP A 405 3.56 23.53 -15.37
C ASP A 405 2.40 22.57 -15.04
N MET A 406 1.58 22.22 -16.03
CA MET A 406 0.51 21.22 -15.88
C MET A 406 1.09 19.83 -15.59
N TRP A 407 2.16 19.44 -16.28
CA TRP A 407 2.88 18.19 -16.03
C TRP A 407 3.47 18.15 -14.63
N MET A 408 4.08 19.24 -14.16
CA MET A 408 4.57 19.31 -12.78
C MET A 408 3.42 19.20 -11.77
N THR A 409 2.28 19.85 -12.03
CA THR A 409 1.09 19.74 -11.17
C THR A 409 0.59 18.29 -11.10
N SER A 410 0.71 17.52 -12.19
CA SER A 410 0.22 16.14 -12.23
C SER A 410 0.95 15.22 -11.24
N LEU A 411 2.20 15.54 -10.88
CA LEU A 411 2.98 14.80 -9.88
C LEU A 411 2.25 14.69 -8.54
N SER A 412 1.47 15.71 -8.18
CA SER A 412 0.71 15.71 -6.92
C SER A 412 -0.35 14.60 -6.85
N PHE A 413 -0.80 14.06 -7.98
CA PHE A 413 -1.79 12.98 -8.02
C PHE A 413 -1.20 11.57 -7.89
N ILE A 414 0.13 11.43 -7.87
CA ILE A 414 0.80 10.15 -7.64
C ILE A 414 0.72 9.78 -6.15
N GLN A 415 -0.10 8.78 -5.82
CA GLN A 415 -0.40 8.41 -4.43
C GLN A 415 0.65 7.51 -3.77
N HIS A 416 1.32 6.67 -4.57
CA HIS A 416 2.33 5.71 -4.10
C HIS A 416 3.65 5.90 -4.85
N PRO A 417 4.31 7.07 -4.71
CA PRO A 417 5.62 7.27 -5.31
C PRO A 417 6.62 6.25 -4.77
N THR A 418 7.51 5.78 -5.63
CA THR A 418 8.67 4.99 -5.22
C THR A 418 9.90 5.88 -5.09
N LYS A 419 10.93 5.37 -4.40
CA LYS A 419 12.23 6.04 -4.31
C LYS A 419 12.80 6.39 -5.69
N ASP A 420 12.79 5.41 -6.60
CA ASP A 420 13.28 5.57 -7.97
C ASP A 420 12.55 6.68 -8.72
N MET A 421 11.22 6.79 -8.57
CA MET A 421 10.43 7.85 -9.18
C MET A 421 10.90 9.24 -8.76
N LEU A 422 11.24 9.43 -7.49
CA LEU A 422 11.74 10.70 -6.97
C LEU A 422 13.13 11.03 -7.52
N LEU A 423 13.99 10.02 -7.68
CA LEU A 423 15.33 10.19 -8.23
C LEU A 423 15.31 10.62 -9.71
N GLU A 424 14.36 10.11 -10.51
CA GLU A 424 14.16 10.55 -11.90
C GLU A 424 13.80 12.04 -12.01
N LEU A 425 13.27 12.65 -10.95
CA LEU A 425 12.88 14.07 -10.92
C LEU A 425 14.01 15.00 -10.45
N LYS A 426 15.12 14.47 -9.92
CA LYS A 426 16.26 15.27 -9.44
C LYS A 426 16.76 16.29 -10.47
N PRO A 427 16.90 15.96 -11.78
CA PRO A 427 17.35 16.94 -12.76
C PRO A 427 16.44 18.17 -12.87
N LEU A 428 15.13 18.03 -12.64
CA LEU A 428 14.18 19.15 -12.69
C LEU A 428 14.40 20.18 -11.58
N LEU A 429 14.97 19.76 -10.43
CA LEU A 429 15.28 20.65 -9.31
C LEU A 429 16.53 21.51 -9.57
N THR A 430 17.44 21.01 -10.40
CA THR A 430 18.69 21.71 -10.70
C THR A 430 18.46 22.91 -11.61
N ASN A 431 17.54 22.80 -12.57
CA ASN A 431 17.22 23.82 -13.56
C ASN A 431 16.37 24.96 -12.95
N THR A 432 16.93 26.17 -12.88
CA THR A 432 16.29 27.35 -12.27
C THR A 432 15.08 27.86 -13.04
N LYS A 433 14.89 27.45 -14.30
CA LYS A 433 13.67 27.75 -15.08
C LYS A 433 12.42 27.07 -14.52
N ASN A 434 12.58 25.97 -13.78
CA ASN A 434 11.48 25.11 -13.35
C ASN A 434 11.11 25.33 -11.88
N GLY A 435 10.86 26.57 -11.46
CA GLY A 435 10.57 26.80 -10.04
C GLY A 435 9.25 26.17 -9.54
N GLN A 436 8.36 25.72 -10.44
CA GLN A 436 7.23 24.85 -10.07
C GLN A 436 7.67 23.42 -9.71
N ALA A 437 8.80 22.94 -10.26
CA ALA A 437 9.32 21.60 -9.97
C ALA A 437 9.68 21.48 -8.49
N MET A 438 10.24 22.54 -7.89
CA MET A 438 10.53 22.55 -6.45
C MET A 438 9.29 22.23 -5.61
N LEU A 439 8.14 22.83 -5.95
CA LEU A 439 6.89 22.64 -5.20
C LEU A 439 6.25 21.28 -5.47
N ALA A 440 6.26 20.83 -6.73
CA ALA A 440 5.67 19.57 -7.13
C ALA A 440 6.48 18.36 -6.61
N VAL A 441 7.80 18.37 -6.80
CA VAL A 441 8.69 17.30 -6.34
C VAL A 441 8.70 17.21 -4.81
N SER A 442 8.78 18.34 -4.10
CA SER A 442 8.73 18.33 -2.63
C SER A 442 7.39 17.80 -2.08
N SER A 443 6.28 18.07 -2.76
CA SER A 443 4.99 17.49 -2.39
C SER A 443 4.98 15.97 -2.57
N LEU A 444 5.60 15.47 -3.65
CA LEU A 444 5.72 14.03 -3.90
C LEU A 444 6.67 13.34 -2.91
N VAL A 445 7.76 14.00 -2.51
CA VAL A 445 8.65 13.55 -1.42
C VAL A 445 7.85 13.36 -0.14
N TYR A 446 7.01 14.32 0.25
CA TYR A 446 6.15 14.16 1.42
C TYR A 446 5.21 12.96 1.33
N THR A 447 4.61 12.72 0.16
CA THR A 447 3.75 11.55 -0.07
C THR A 447 4.54 10.24 0.13
N TYR A 448 5.77 10.14 -0.38
CA TYR A 448 6.66 9.00 -0.16
C TYR A 448 7.02 8.82 1.32
N CYS A 449 7.39 9.91 2.00
CA CYS A 449 7.83 9.90 3.39
C CYS A 449 6.71 9.62 4.40
N LYS A 450 5.44 9.68 3.97
CA LYS A 450 4.29 9.30 4.80
C LYS A 450 4.19 7.78 5.01
N THR A 451 4.66 7.01 4.05
CA THR A 451 4.60 5.54 4.05
C THR A 451 5.98 4.90 4.24
N SER A 452 7.06 5.64 4.01
CA SER A 452 8.44 5.17 4.09
C SER A 452 9.29 6.02 5.04
N SER A 453 10.26 5.41 5.71
CA SER A 453 11.18 6.14 6.60
C SER A 453 12.21 6.93 5.78
N CYS A 454 11.97 8.23 5.60
CA CYS A 454 12.89 9.10 4.85
C CYS A 454 14.06 9.64 5.68
N ALA A 455 13.94 9.72 7.00
CA ALA A 455 14.92 10.42 7.85
C ALA A 455 16.34 9.83 7.74
N ASN A 456 16.43 8.52 7.48
CA ASN A 456 17.71 7.80 7.33
C ASN A 456 18.03 7.44 5.87
N ASP A 457 17.23 7.88 4.91
CA ASP A 457 17.46 7.59 3.49
C ASP A 457 18.34 8.69 2.87
N ILE A 458 19.62 8.36 2.64
CA ILE A 458 20.63 9.28 2.10
C ILE A 458 20.19 9.90 0.78
N ASP A 459 19.47 9.17 -0.07
CA ASP A 459 19.01 9.69 -1.36
C ASP A 459 17.93 10.76 -1.19
N MET A 460 17.04 10.59 -0.20
CA MET A 460 16.02 11.58 0.12
C MET A 460 16.64 12.81 0.80
N VAL A 461 17.60 12.60 1.69
CA VAL A 461 18.40 13.68 2.29
C VAL A 461 19.08 14.51 1.20
N ASN A 462 19.74 13.85 0.24
CA ASN A 462 20.42 14.53 -0.88
C ASN A 462 19.45 15.23 -1.84
N LEU A 463 18.27 14.65 -2.07
CA LEU A 463 17.24 15.27 -2.90
C LEU A 463 16.72 16.55 -2.26
N VAL A 464 16.44 16.52 -0.95
CA VAL A 464 16.02 17.70 -0.18
C VAL A 464 17.15 18.73 -0.07
N ALA A 465 18.39 18.30 0.12
CA ALA A 465 19.57 19.17 0.16
C ALA A 465 19.76 19.98 -1.13
N SER A 466 19.37 19.44 -2.30
CA SER A 466 19.42 20.20 -3.56
C SER A 466 18.51 21.46 -3.56
N LEU A 467 17.54 21.53 -2.65
CA LEU A 467 16.73 22.73 -2.41
C LEU A 467 17.46 23.76 -1.55
N GLU A 468 18.41 23.33 -0.70
CA GLU A 468 19.19 24.21 0.18
C GLU A 468 20.15 25.08 -0.63
N ASP A 469 20.72 24.51 -1.71
CA ASP A 469 21.53 25.24 -2.69
C ASP A 469 20.79 26.45 -3.29
N LYS A 470 19.45 26.42 -3.33
CA LYS A 470 18.62 27.51 -3.86
C LYS A 470 18.40 28.64 -2.85
N ILE A 471 18.66 28.41 -1.56
CA ILE A 471 18.61 29.43 -0.51
C ILE A 471 19.96 30.16 -0.39
N GLY A 472 21.06 29.42 -0.52
CA GLY A 472 22.41 29.96 -0.35
C GLY A 472 22.82 30.14 1.11
N VAL A 473 24.10 30.48 1.31
CA VAL A 473 24.73 30.52 2.63
C VAL A 473 24.07 31.58 3.51
N GLY A 474 23.59 31.16 4.68
CA GLY A 474 23.02 32.06 5.69
C GLY A 474 21.68 32.69 5.30
N CYS A 475 21.06 32.27 4.18
CA CYS A 475 19.78 32.79 3.69
C CYS A 475 19.74 34.32 3.53
N TYR A 476 20.70 34.89 2.81
CA TYR A 476 20.69 36.30 2.45
C TYR A 476 19.81 36.54 1.22
N ALA A 477 18.72 37.30 1.38
CA ALA A 477 17.80 37.61 0.30
C ALA A 477 18.05 38.98 -0.33
N ASP A 478 18.17 39.01 -1.66
CA ASP A 478 18.26 40.19 -2.50
C ASP A 478 17.23 40.16 -3.64
N LYS A 479 17.22 41.20 -4.49
CA LYS A 479 16.26 41.33 -5.60
C LYS A 479 16.34 40.19 -6.63
N ASN A 480 17.49 39.52 -6.75
CA ASN A 480 17.74 38.48 -7.74
C ASN A 480 17.34 37.08 -7.23
N ASN A 481 17.48 36.83 -5.92
CA ASN A 481 17.30 35.49 -5.35
C ASN A 481 16.06 35.33 -4.46
N VAL A 482 15.39 36.43 -4.05
CA VAL A 482 14.26 36.39 -3.10
C VAL A 482 13.17 35.41 -3.50
N ASN A 483 12.78 35.38 -4.78
CA ASN A 483 11.76 34.48 -5.29
C ASN A 483 12.19 33.00 -5.24
N ASN A 484 13.48 32.72 -5.44
CA ASN A 484 14.03 31.37 -5.35
C ASN A 484 14.08 30.91 -3.90
N ILE A 485 14.49 31.79 -2.98
CA ILE A 485 14.48 31.51 -1.53
C ILE A 485 13.05 31.18 -1.07
N ILE A 486 12.05 32.00 -1.45
CA ILE A 486 10.64 31.76 -1.07
C ILE A 486 10.15 30.42 -1.63
N ARG A 487 10.47 30.08 -2.88
CA ARG A 487 10.09 28.79 -3.48
C ARG A 487 10.75 27.61 -2.77
N ALA A 488 12.04 27.71 -2.42
CA ALA A 488 12.76 26.69 -1.68
C ALA A 488 12.17 26.49 -0.27
N LEU A 489 11.88 27.57 0.47
CA LEU A 489 11.22 27.52 1.78
C LEU A 489 9.83 26.87 1.71
N ARG A 490 9.04 27.22 0.68
CA ARG A 490 7.74 26.57 0.44
C ARG A 490 7.90 25.08 0.12
N ALA A 491 8.94 24.70 -0.62
CA ALA A 491 9.27 23.32 -0.94
C ALA A 491 9.69 22.54 0.32
N PHE A 492 10.52 23.10 1.21
CA PHE A 492 10.80 22.48 2.52
C PHE A 492 9.52 22.24 3.32
N GLY A 493 8.64 23.24 3.34
CA GLY A 493 7.34 23.09 3.99
C GLY A 493 6.41 22.08 3.34
N ASN A 494 6.56 21.81 2.04
CA ASN A 494 5.81 20.76 1.34
C ASN A 494 6.36 19.39 1.69
N ALA A 495 7.69 19.23 1.70
CA ALA A 495 8.41 17.98 1.98
C ALA A 495 8.27 17.53 3.45
N GLY A 496 8.17 18.48 4.39
CA GLY A 496 8.01 18.17 5.83
C GLY A 496 9.25 17.54 6.47
N PHE A 497 10.44 17.75 5.88
CA PHE A 497 11.68 17.11 6.29
C PHE A 497 12.41 17.94 7.36
N SER A 498 12.84 17.32 8.46
CA SER A 498 13.41 18.01 9.62
C SER A 498 14.90 18.34 9.49
N SER A 499 15.64 17.73 8.56
CA SER A 499 17.09 18.00 8.41
C SER A 499 17.39 19.45 8.03
N SER A 500 16.45 20.13 7.36
CA SER A 500 16.62 21.51 6.88
C SER A 500 16.22 22.58 7.91
N ILE A 501 15.92 22.21 9.16
CA ILE A 501 15.51 23.16 10.23
C ILE A 501 16.55 24.26 10.43
N THR A 502 17.84 23.93 10.41
CA THR A 502 18.92 24.92 10.60
C THR A 502 18.87 26.01 9.53
N MET A 503 18.66 25.63 8.26
CA MET A 503 18.54 26.57 7.15
C MET A 503 17.26 27.41 7.26
N VAL A 504 16.12 26.76 7.57
CA VAL A 504 14.83 27.44 7.77
C VAL A 504 14.91 28.45 8.91
N ASN A 505 15.53 28.10 10.04
CA ASN A 505 15.74 28.99 11.18
C ASN A 505 16.64 30.19 10.82
N SER A 506 17.66 29.97 9.99
CA SER A 506 18.53 31.05 9.50
C SER A 506 17.73 32.07 8.68
N CYS A 507 16.82 31.61 7.81
CA CYS A 507 15.93 32.50 7.06
C CYS A 507 14.94 33.26 7.95
N LEU A 508 14.42 32.59 8.98
CA LEU A 508 13.39 33.12 9.86
C LEU A 508 13.93 34.20 10.83
N THR A 509 15.14 33.99 11.35
CA THR A 509 15.75 34.85 12.38
C THR A 509 16.52 36.04 11.81
N ARG A 510 16.95 36.00 10.55
CA ARG A 510 17.65 37.10 9.88
C ARG A 510 16.70 38.28 9.64
N LYS A 511 16.93 39.40 10.34
CA LYS A 511 16.08 40.59 10.27
C LYS A 511 16.26 41.41 8.99
N GLU A 512 17.40 41.26 8.32
CA GLU A 512 17.70 41.94 7.06
C GLU A 512 16.92 41.36 5.88
N ASN A 513 16.34 40.16 6.04
CA ASN A 513 15.53 39.55 5.00
C ASN A 513 14.16 40.23 4.88
N PRO A 514 13.59 40.28 3.66
CA PRO A 514 12.21 40.70 3.46
C PRO A 514 11.24 39.89 4.31
N THR A 515 10.15 40.53 4.77
CA THR A 515 9.11 39.90 5.59
C THR A 515 8.58 38.62 4.95
N GLU A 516 8.42 38.59 3.63
CA GLU A 516 7.92 37.44 2.86
C GLU A 516 8.82 36.20 3.00
N VAL A 517 10.14 36.39 3.06
CA VAL A 517 11.11 35.30 3.27
C VAL A 517 10.98 34.74 4.67
N ARG A 518 10.89 35.63 5.67
CA ARG A 518 10.74 35.23 7.08
C ARG A 518 9.40 34.52 7.32
N LEU A 519 8.31 34.98 6.70
CA LEU A 519 7.01 34.31 6.72
C LEU A 519 7.06 32.93 6.06
N ALA A 520 7.66 32.83 4.88
CA ALA A 520 7.82 31.54 4.21
C ALA A 520 8.62 30.54 5.06
N ALA A 521 9.62 31.01 5.80
CA ALA A 521 10.40 30.19 6.73
C ALA A 521 9.57 29.72 7.93
N ALA A 522 8.78 30.60 8.56
CA ALA A 522 7.86 30.19 9.63
C ALA A 522 6.84 29.14 9.13
N GLN A 523 6.29 29.33 7.93
CA GLN A 523 5.33 28.41 7.30
C GLN A 523 5.93 27.08 6.85
N ALA A 524 7.26 26.95 6.79
CA ALA A 524 7.93 25.70 6.44
C ALA A 524 7.74 24.61 7.52
N PHE A 525 7.42 25.00 8.76
CA PHE A 525 7.17 24.04 9.85
C PHE A 525 5.82 23.30 9.74
N ARG A 526 4.93 23.69 8.82
CA ARG A 526 3.54 23.20 8.74
C ARG A 526 3.36 21.67 8.62
N ARG A 527 4.33 20.97 8.02
CA ARG A 527 4.30 19.51 7.79
C ARG A 527 5.46 18.76 8.45
N MET A 528 6.34 19.47 9.14
CA MET A 528 7.45 18.84 9.87
C MET A 528 6.90 18.00 11.02
N ALA A 529 7.51 16.85 11.28
CA ALA A 529 7.14 15.99 12.40
C ALA A 529 7.21 16.72 13.76
N CYS A 530 6.42 16.26 14.75
CA CYS A 530 6.27 16.97 16.03
C CYS A 530 7.51 16.91 16.93
N ASP A 531 8.45 16.02 16.65
CA ASP A 531 9.77 15.92 17.27
C ASP A 531 10.77 16.98 16.74
N ALA A 532 10.46 17.65 15.62
CA ALA A 532 11.28 18.75 15.11
C ALA A 532 11.42 19.90 16.13
N ASN A 533 12.63 20.45 16.22
CA ASN A 533 12.95 21.58 17.10
C ASN A 533 12.21 22.86 16.64
N ARG A 534 11.34 23.39 17.49
CA ARG A 534 10.52 24.59 17.27
C ARG A 534 10.87 25.75 18.21
N ASN A 535 12.05 25.74 18.82
CA ASN A 535 12.45 26.74 19.81
C ASN A 535 12.51 28.16 19.22
N GLU A 536 13.07 28.34 18.03
CA GLU A 536 13.14 29.64 17.34
C GLU A 536 11.75 30.24 17.09
N LEU A 537 10.74 29.43 16.74
CA LEU A 537 9.36 29.90 16.61
C LEU A 537 8.82 30.44 17.93
N MET A 538 9.12 29.76 19.05
CA MET A 538 8.73 30.22 20.38
C MET A 538 9.41 31.55 20.73
N THR A 539 10.72 31.66 20.47
CA THR A 539 11.48 32.91 20.69
C THR A 539 10.88 34.07 19.92
N ILE A 540 10.56 33.88 18.65
CA ILE A 540 9.96 34.92 17.80
C ILE A 540 8.56 35.29 18.26
N TYR A 541 7.71 34.30 18.55
CA TYR A 541 6.35 34.54 19.04
C TYR A 541 6.35 35.38 20.33
N SER A 542 7.27 35.06 21.25
CA SER A 542 7.42 35.73 22.54
C SER A 542 8.03 37.13 22.45
N ASN A 543 8.79 37.45 21.40
CA ASN A 543 9.39 38.76 21.22
C ASN A 543 8.35 39.78 20.75
N ARG A 544 8.10 40.83 21.55
CA ARG A 544 7.12 41.87 21.24
C ARG A 544 7.61 42.92 20.25
N ASP A 545 8.92 43.01 20.07
CA ASP A 545 9.56 43.92 19.13
C ASP A 545 9.59 43.35 17.71
N GLU A 546 9.21 42.09 17.53
CA GLU A 546 8.98 41.51 16.20
C GLU A 546 7.67 41.98 15.60
N ASP A 547 7.66 42.07 14.27
CA ASP A 547 6.47 42.37 13.49
C ASP A 547 5.33 41.38 13.82
N SER A 548 4.11 41.91 13.94
CA SER A 548 2.95 41.13 14.36
C SER A 548 2.62 39.99 13.38
N GLU A 549 2.86 40.17 12.08
CA GLU A 549 2.67 39.15 11.05
C GLU A 549 3.63 37.98 11.25
N ILE A 550 4.91 38.28 11.51
CA ILE A 550 5.95 37.27 11.81
C ILE A 550 5.62 36.51 13.09
N ARG A 551 5.16 37.21 14.14
CA ARG A 551 4.76 36.59 15.41
C ARG A 551 3.56 35.66 15.26
N ILE A 552 2.56 36.06 14.46
CA ILE A 552 1.39 35.23 14.14
C ILE A 552 1.81 33.98 13.35
N ALA A 553 2.68 34.14 12.35
CA ALA A 553 3.20 33.00 11.59
C ALA A 553 3.97 32.01 12.48
N ALA A 554 4.80 32.53 13.39
CA ALA A 554 5.52 31.71 14.37
C ALA A 554 4.57 30.96 15.31
N TYR A 555 3.52 31.63 15.79
CA TYR A 555 2.45 31.02 16.58
C TYR A 555 1.76 29.87 15.85
N LEU A 556 1.34 30.09 14.59
CA LEU A 556 0.72 29.06 13.78
C LEU A 556 1.65 27.85 13.59
N GLY A 557 2.94 28.10 13.38
CA GLY A 557 3.97 27.05 13.31
C GLY A 557 4.06 26.21 14.60
N LEU A 558 3.97 26.84 15.78
CA LEU A 558 3.96 26.12 17.07
C LEU A 558 2.69 25.28 17.25
N MET A 559 1.54 25.81 16.85
CA MET A 559 0.24 25.15 17.00
C MET A 559 0.01 23.98 16.04
N THR A 560 0.94 23.72 15.11
CA THR A 560 0.94 22.48 14.31
C THR A 560 1.10 21.22 15.15
N CYS A 561 1.84 21.33 16.26
CA CYS A 561 2.15 20.24 17.18
C CYS A 561 2.05 20.74 18.63
N PRO A 562 0.84 21.01 19.14
CA PRO A 562 0.67 21.60 20.46
C PRO A 562 1.04 20.58 21.54
N SER A 563 1.82 21.02 22.52
CA SER A 563 2.12 20.27 23.74
C SER A 563 1.75 21.09 24.96
N LYS A 564 1.53 20.43 26.11
CA LYS A 564 1.23 21.13 27.37
C LYS A 564 2.31 22.17 27.72
N SER A 565 3.57 21.87 27.40
CA SER A 565 4.70 22.79 27.55
C SER A 565 4.57 24.02 26.65
N ILE A 566 4.31 23.81 25.35
CA ILE A 566 4.12 24.90 24.37
C ILE A 566 2.94 25.79 24.81
N LEU A 567 1.79 25.19 25.14
CA LEU A 567 0.59 25.93 25.55
C LEU A 567 0.83 26.76 26.83
N ASN A 568 1.51 26.19 27.83
CA ASN A 568 1.85 26.90 29.06
C ASN A 568 2.77 28.10 28.80
N LYS A 569 3.75 27.96 27.89
CA LYS A 569 4.63 29.07 27.50
C LYS A 569 3.90 30.10 26.65
N SER A 570 2.91 29.72 25.84
CA SER A 570 2.17 30.64 24.98
C SER A 570 1.12 31.48 25.72
N ARG A 571 0.48 30.90 26.74
CA ARG A 571 -0.66 31.50 27.49
C ARG A 571 -0.40 32.90 28.09
N PRO A 572 0.77 33.22 28.68
CA PRO A 572 1.02 34.56 29.23
C PRO A 572 0.95 35.68 28.18
N HIS A 573 1.21 35.36 26.91
CA HIS A 573 1.16 36.33 25.82
C HIS A 573 -0.27 36.62 25.32
N TRP A 574 -1.26 35.78 25.65
CA TRP A 574 -2.68 36.01 25.31
C TRP A 574 -3.43 36.84 26.36
N ASN A 575 -3.08 36.66 27.63
CA ASN A 575 -3.85 37.20 28.75
C ASN A 575 -3.40 38.58 29.22
N GLN A 576 -2.39 39.18 28.59
CA GLN A 576 -2.00 40.55 28.90
C GLN A 576 -2.89 41.51 28.11
N LYS A 577 -3.97 41.98 28.76
CA LYS A 577 -4.68 43.18 28.32
C LYS A 577 -3.67 44.33 28.24
N LYS A 578 -3.71 45.07 27.12
CA LYS A 578 -3.02 46.36 26.99
C LYS A 578 -3.46 47.32 28.07
#